data_AF-A0A6B2LPM4-F1
#
_entry.id   AF-A0A6B2LPM4-F1
#
_cell.length_a   1.000
_cell.length_b   1.000
_cell.length_c   1.000
_cell.angle_alpha   90.00
_cell.angle_beta   90.00
_cell.angle_gamma   90.00
#
_symmetry.space_group_name_H-M   'P 1'
#
loop_
_entity.id
_entity.type
_entity.pdbx_description
1 polymer ?
#
loop_
_entity_poly.entity_id
_entity_poly.type
_entity_poly.pdbx_seq_one_letter_code
_entity_poly.pdbx_strand_id
1 'polypeptide(L)'
;MVIRNIRRYSVYCGSGISFRYSGFPTAPKYHNILVMDVTKYARYQYKVNYMQRDLNKAFTCFKMCGGKISTGHWESGALCIEKTLKFLQQISAAAVAGTTLDYSTQGEKECAVNFKQLFEQLCTKSISVGELFSLLKKYGELRDREHSTEI
;
A
#
# COMPACT_ATOMS: atom_id res chain seq x y z
N MET A 1 6.04 -8.96 -10.38
CA MET A 1 6.58 -10.34 -10.47
C MET A 1 5.97 -11.17 -9.33
N VAL A 2 5.72 -12.47 -9.55
CA VAL A 2 5.26 -13.38 -8.48
C VAL A 2 6.30 -14.47 -8.30
N ILE A 3 6.78 -14.68 -7.08
CA ILE A 3 7.68 -15.78 -6.74
C ILE A 3 6.92 -16.73 -5.81
N ARG A 4 6.80 -18.00 -6.20
CA ARG A 4 5.95 -18.97 -5.51
C ARG A 4 6.76 -19.94 -4.65
N ASN A 5 6.11 -20.48 -3.63
CA ASN A 5 6.63 -21.55 -2.78
C ASN A 5 8.00 -21.24 -2.11
N ILE A 6 8.20 -20.00 -1.67
CA ILE A 6 9.43 -19.59 -1.02
C ILE A 6 9.44 -20.08 0.44
N ARG A 7 10.48 -20.83 0.80
CA ARG A 7 10.73 -21.27 2.17
C ARG A 7 11.46 -20.19 2.97
N ARG A 8 10.99 -19.93 4.18
CA ARG A 8 11.73 -19.13 5.17
C ARG A 8 12.82 -19.99 5.82
N TYR A 9 14.07 -19.54 5.73
CA TYR A 9 15.22 -20.22 6.35
C TYR A 9 15.71 -19.56 7.63
N SER A 10 15.53 -18.25 7.78
CA SER A 10 16.01 -17.49 8.94
C SER A 10 14.88 -16.72 9.60
N VAL A 11 15.02 -16.50 10.90
CA VAL A 11 14.25 -15.52 11.68
C VAL A 11 15.18 -14.36 12.02
N TYR A 12 14.62 -13.16 12.14
CA TYR A 12 15.36 -11.96 12.50
C TYR A 12 14.59 -11.12 13.52
N CYS A 13 15.29 -10.20 14.18
CA CYS A 13 14.72 -9.11 14.95
C CYS A 13 15.38 -7.78 14.55
N GLY A 14 14.73 -6.68 14.94
CA GLY A 14 15.17 -5.32 14.58
C GLY A 14 14.96 -4.98 13.10
N SER A 15 15.30 -3.74 12.75
CA SER A 15 15.19 -3.17 11.40
C SER A 15 16.31 -2.15 11.14
N GLY A 16 16.71 -1.98 9.89
CA GLY A 16 17.81 -1.08 9.52
C GLY A 16 19.10 -1.45 10.26
N ILE A 17 19.73 -0.48 10.93
CA ILE A 17 20.97 -0.70 11.69
C ILE A 17 20.83 -1.67 12.87
N SER A 18 19.60 -1.87 13.37
CA SER A 18 19.32 -2.78 14.49
C SER A 18 19.05 -4.21 14.07
N PHE A 19 19.08 -4.50 12.77
CA PHE A 19 18.82 -5.83 12.23
C PHE A 19 19.77 -6.87 12.82
N ARG A 20 19.21 -7.98 13.32
CA ARG A 20 19.97 -9.12 13.83
C ARG A 20 19.32 -10.44 13.44
N TYR A 21 20.15 -11.39 13.02
CA TYR A 21 19.74 -12.79 12.89
C TYR A 21 19.37 -13.35 14.27
N SER A 22 18.25 -14.07 14.35
CA SER A 22 17.73 -14.61 15.62
C SER A 22 17.51 -16.13 15.62
N GLY A 23 17.97 -16.85 14.59
CA GLY A 23 17.91 -18.31 14.53
C GLY A 23 17.12 -18.85 13.34
N PHE A 24 16.78 -20.14 13.43
CA PHE A 24 16.01 -20.87 12.42
C PHE A 24 14.52 -20.94 12.82
N PRO A 25 13.57 -20.98 11.86
CA PRO A 25 12.17 -21.22 12.15
C PRO A 25 11.93 -22.59 12.82
N THR A 26 11.00 -22.65 13.77
CA THR A 26 10.61 -23.90 14.46
C THR A 26 9.90 -24.92 13.55
N ALA A 27 9.30 -24.44 12.46
CA ALA A 27 8.67 -25.27 11.43
C ALA A 27 8.83 -24.63 10.04
N PRO A 28 8.84 -25.43 8.95
CA PRO A 28 8.87 -24.89 7.59
C PRO A 28 7.65 -24.00 7.33
N LYS A 29 7.90 -22.78 6.82
CA LYS A 29 6.85 -21.86 6.35
C LYS A 29 7.10 -21.50 4.90
N TYR A 30 6.09 -21.68 4.07
CA TYR A 30 6.11 -21.38 2.64
C TYR A 30 5.20 -20.19 2.31
N HIS A 31 5.67 -19.32 1.42
CA HIS A 31 4.92 -18.13 1.03
C HIS A 31 5.02 -17.90 -0.47
N ASN A 32 3.98 -17.29 -1.03
CA ASN A 32 4.05 -16.66 -2.35
C ASN A 32 4.30 -15.17 -2.13
N ILE A 33 5.31 -14.61 -2.79
CA ILE A 33 5.68 -13.20 -2.67
C ILE A 33 5.33 -12.48 -3.97
N LEU A 34 4.58 -11.38 -3.83
CA LEU A 34 4.37 -10.41 -4.88
C LEU A 34 5.47 -9.34 -4.79
N VAL A 35 6.12 -9.07 -5.91
CA VAL A 35 7.13 -8.01 -6.02
C VAL A 35 6.58 -6.92 -6.92
N MET A 36 6.44 -5.73 -6.35
CA MET A 36 5.92 -4.52 -6.98
C MET A 36 6.69 -3.29 -6.49
N ASP A 37 7.04 -2.43 -7.43
CA ASP A 37 7.80 -1.19 -7.23
C ASP A 37 6.88 0.02 -7.25
N VAL A 38 7.13 1.06 -6.44
CA VAL A 38 6.36 2.32 -6.47
C VAL A 38 7.05 3.39 -7.30
N THR A 39 6.30 4.43 -7.64
CA THR A 39 6.83 5.66 -8.22
C THR A 39 7.66 6.47 -7.21
N LYS A 40 8.91 6.79 -7.54
CA LYS A 40 9.84 7.56 -6.69
C LYS A 40 9.51 9.05 -6.54
N TYR A 41 8.58 9.58 -7.33
CA TYR A 41 8.28 11.02 -7.39
C TYR A 41 7.22 11.44 -6.36
N ALA A 42 7.62 11.54 -5.09
CA ALA A 42 6.74 11.96 -4.00
C ALA A 42 6.00 13.28 -4.28
N ARG A 43 6.65 14.25 -4.94
CA ARG A 43 6.02 15.53 -5.33
C ARG A 43 4.82 15.34 -6.26
N TYR A 44 4.87 14.36 -7.16
CA TYR A 44 3.88 14.16 -8.21
C TYR A 44 2.90 13.01 -7.94
N GLN A 45 2.93 12.44 -6.74
CA GLN A 45 2.14 11.25 -6.40
C GLN A 45 0.62 11.43 -6.60
N TYR A 46 0.10 12.65 -6.53
CA TYR A 46 -1.31 12.99 -6.80
C TYR A 46 -1.62 13.37 -8.25
N LYS A 47 -0.63 13.48 -9.15
CA LYS A 47 -0.93 13.66 -10.57
C LYS A 47 -1.51 12.37 -11.12
N VAL A 48 -2.51 12.52 -12.00
CA VAL A 48 -3.32 11.41 -12.53
C VAL A 48 -2.48 10.27 -13.08
N ASN A 49 -1.44 10.58 -13.86
CA ASN A 49 -0.54 9.58 -14.45
C ASN A 49 0.18 8.73 -13.40
N TYR A 50 0.69 9.34 -12.31
CA TYR A 50 1.38 8.60 -11.25
C TYR A 50 0.40 7.83 -10.35
N MET A 51 -0.76 8.42 -10.04
CA MET A 51 -1.81 7.71 -9.31
C MET A 51 -2.28 6.47 -10.07
N GLN A 52 -2.53 6.61 -11.36
CA GLN A 52 -2.98 5.52 -12.23
C GLN A 52 -1.90 4.45 -12.40
N ARG A 53 -0.63 4.85 -12.56
CA ARG A 53 0.50 3.92 -12.64
C ARG A 53 0.57 3.03 -11.40
N ASP A 54 0.55 3.63 -10.20
CA ASP A 54 0.70 2.88 -8.95
C ASP A 54 -0.54 2.01 -8.66
N LEU A 55 -1.74 2.51 -8.97
CA LEU A 55 -2.98 1.72 -8.89
C LEU A 55 -2.95 0.51 -9.83
N ASN A 56 -2.56 0.71 -11.10
CA ASN A 56 -2.46 -0.36 -12.09
C ASN A 56 -1.40 -1.40 -11.72
N LYS A 57 -0.27 -0.95 -11.15
CA LYS A 57 0.80 -1.83 -10.65
C LYS A 57 0.29 -2.73 -9.53
N ALA A 58 -0.39 -2.17 -8.54
CA ALA A 58 -0.98 -2.91 -7.43
C ALA A 58 -2.06 -3.89 -7.95
N PHE A 59 -2.98 -3.42 -8.80
CA PHE A 59 -4.03 -4.26 -9.40
C PHE A 59 -3.46 -5.46 -10.15
N THR A 60 -2.48 -5.22 -11.03
CA THR A 60 -1.84 -6.29 -11.81
C THR A 60 -1.25 -7.35 -10.88
N CYS A 61 -0.54 -6.94 -9.83
CA CYS A 61 0.07 -7.88 -8.88
C CYS A 61 -0.97 -8.64 -8.06
N PHE A 62 -2.01 -7.95 -7.57
CA PHE A 62 -3.05 -8.57 -6.75
C PHE A 62 -3.88 -9.57 -7.57
N LYS A 63 -4.17 -9.25 -8.84
CA LYS A 63 -4.89 -10.16 -9.74
C LYS A 63 -4.12 -11.46 -9.99
N MET A 64 -2.78 -11.42 -10.00
CA MET A 64 -1.93 -12.60 -10.20
C MET A 64 -1.76 -13.48 -8.95
N CYS A 65 -2.15 -13.01 -7.76
CA CYS A 65 -1.93 -13.72 -6.51
C CYS A 65 -2.77 -15.00 -6.40
N GLY A 66 -4.08 -14.89 -6.69
CA GLY A 66 -5.05 -15.98 -6.52
C GLY A 66 -5.44 -16.25 -5.07
N GLY A 67 -5.15 -15.34 -4.14
CA GLY A 67 -5.48 -15.48 -2.72
C GLY A 67 -5.48 -14.14 -1.98
N LYS A 68 -5.58 -14.21 -0.65
CA LYS A 68 -5.55 -13.06 0.25
C LYS A 68 -4.20 -12.33 0.19
N ILE A 69 -4.24 -11.00 0.11
CA ILE A 69 -3.05 -10.15 0.07
C ILE A 69 -2.68 -9.74 1.48
N SER A 70 -1.43 -9.97 1.89
CA SER A 70 -0.84 -9.39 3.09
C SER A 70 0.15 -8.30 2.68
N THR A 71 -0.09 -7.06 3.08
CA THR A 71 0.71 -5.89 2.71
C THR A 71 0.85 -4.91 3.88
N GLY A 72 1.41 -3.73 3.63
CA GLY A 72 1.48 -2.64 4.59
C GLY A 72 1.84 -1.34 3.90
N HIS A 73 2.66 -0.51 4.56
CA HIS A 73 3.25 0.68 3.93
C HIS A 73 4.17 0.28 2.79
N TRP A 74 3.59 0.14 1.59
CA TRP A 74 4.27 -0.32 0.39
C TRP A 74 5.58 0.43 0.18
N GLU A 75 5.62 1.74 0.43
CA GLU A 75 6.87 2.52 0.43
C GLU A 75 6.86 3.69 1.43
N SER A 76 6.75 3.43 2.74
CA SER A 76 7.02 4.48 3.74
C SER A 76 8.23 4.11 4.59
N GLY A 77 9.37 4.74 4.32
CA GLY A 77 10.58 4.58 5.11
C GLY A 77 11.76 5.35 4.53
N ALA A 78 11.91 5.35 3.20
CA ALA A 78 12.97 6.07 2.50
C ALA A 78 12.46 7.17 1.56
N LEU A 79 11.16 7.20 1.25
CA LEU A 79 10.53 8.13 0.33
C LEU A 79 9.38 8.84 1.05
N CYS A 80 9.27 10.16 0.89
CA CYS A 80 8.19 11.01 1.47
C CYS A 80 6.83 10.76 0.80
N ILE A 81 6.43 9.50 0.69
CA ILE A 81 5.21 9.06 0.04
C ILE A 81 4.08 9.05 1.06
N GLU A 82 2.92 9.58 0.66
CA GLU A 82 1.74 9.66 1.52
C GLU A 82 1.15 8.27 1.77
N LYS A 83 1.25 7.82 3.02
CA LYS A 83 0.74 6.51 3.47
C LYS A 83 -0.75 6.36 3.15
N THR A 84 -1.55 7.40 3.37
CA THR A 84 -2.99 7.41 3.13
C THR A 84 -3.32 7.18 1.64
N LEU A 85 -2.60 7.86 0.73
CA LEU A 85 -2.77 7.65 -0.71
C LEU A 85 -2.46 6.20 -1.09
N LYS A 86 -1.37 5.63 -0.57
CA LYS A 86 -1.00 4.23 -0.86
C LYS A 86 -1.95 3.21 -0.26
N PHE A 87 -2.49 3.49 0.90
CA PHE A 87 -3.55 2.68 1.49
C PHE A 87 -4.79 2.66 0.56
N LEU A 88 -5.28 3.84 0.17
CA LEU A 88 -6.44 4.00 -0.71
C LEU A 88 -6.25 3.33 -2.09
N GLN A 89 -5.06 3.44 -2.67
CA GLN A 89 -4.70 2.75 -3.91
C GLN A 89 -4.72 1.22 -3.75
N GLN A 90 -4.18 0.69 -2.66
CA GLN A 90 -4.14 -0.75 -2.43
C GLN A 90 -5.52 -1.35 -2.17
N ILE A 91 -6.39 -0.70 -1.37
CA ILE A 91 -7.77 -1.18 -1.18
C ILE A 91 -8.58 -1.10 -2.49
N SER A 92 -8.35 -0.06 -3.31
CA SER A 92 -8.99 0.07 -4.62
C SER A 92 -8.56 -1.06 -5.56
N ALA A 93 -7.26 -1.34 -5.62
CA ALA A 93 -6.73 -2.45 -6.40
C ALA A 93 -7.27 -3.80 -5.94
N ALA A 94 -7.37 -4.02 -4.62
CA ALA A 94 -7.91 -5.26 -4.05
C ALA A 94 -9.40 -5.44 -4.40
N ALA A 95 -10.20 -4.36 -4.28
CA ALA A 95 -11.61 -4.36 -4.63
C ALA A 95 -11.83 -4.73 -6.11
N VAL A 96 -11.08 -4.10 -7.04
CA VAL A 96 -11.18 -4.41 -8.48
C VAL A 96 -10.63 -5.80 -8.81
N ALA A 97 -9.58 -6.25 -8.12
CA ALA A 97 -9.03 -7.59 -8.33
C ALA A 97 -9.94 -8.71 -7.81
N GLY A 98 -10.89 -8.40 -6.93
CA GLY A 98 -11.76 -9.37 -6.26
C GLY A 98 -11.02 -10.15 -5.17
N THR A 99 -10.13 -9.49 -4.42
CA THR A 99 -9.38 -10.12 -3.32
C THR A 99 -9.50 -9.33 -2.01
N THR A 100 -9.15 -9.97 -0.91
CA THR A 100 -9.10 -9.38 0.43
C THR A 100 -7.68 -8.95 0.78
N LEU A 101 -7.58 -7.95 1.64
CA LEU A 101 -6.31 -7.32 2.00
C LEU A 101 -6.17 -7.26 3.53
N ASP A 102 -5.07 -7.83 4.05
CA ASP A 102 -4.57 -7.58 5.40
C ASP A 102 -3.52 -6.47 5.33
N TYR A 103 -3.77 -5.35 6.01
CA TYR A 103 -2.88 -4.19 6.01
C TYR A 103 -2.14 -4.06 7.34
N SER A 104 -0.82 -4.16 7.31
CA SER A 104 0.04 -3.88 8.46
C SER A 104 0.48 -2.41 8.48
N THR A 105 0.22 -1.72 9.59
CA THR A 105 0.72 -0.36 9.86
C THR A 105 2.08 -0.36 10.59
N GLN A 106 2.78 -1.50 10.60
CA GLN A 106 4.13 -1.64 11.18
C GLN A 106 4.24 -1.16 12.64
N GLY A 107 3.15 -1.26 13.40
CA GLY A 107 3.09 -0.85 14.82
C GLY A 107 2.49 0.54 15.06
N GLU A 108 2.20 1.32 14.01
CA GLU A 108 1.53 2.62 14.12
C GLU A 108 0.04 2.42 14.42
N LYS A 109 -0.31 2.40 15.72
CA LYS A 109 -1.67 2.14 16.20
C LYS A 109 -2.68 3.20 15.73
N GLU A 110 -2.31 4.47 15.81
CA GLU A 110 -3.18 5.57 15.37
C GLU A 110 -3.45 5.50 13.86
N CYS A 111 -2.41 5.21 13.06
CA CYS A 111 -2.56 4.98 11.63
C CYS A 111 -3.55 3.82 11.35
N ALA A 112 -3.49 2.73 12.13
CA ALA A 112 -4.41 1.61 11.97
C ALA A 112 -5.87 2.01 12.26
N VAL A 113 -6.10 2.78 13.32
CA VAL A 113 -7.43 3.31 13.66
C VAL A 113 -7.94 4.22 12.55
N ASN A 114 -7.13 5.18 12.10
CA ASN A 114 -7.50 6.15 11.07
C ASN A 114 -7.80 5.45 9.73
N PHE A 115 -7.00 4.47 9.33
CA PHE A 115 -7.22 3.70 8.10
C PHE A 115 -8.48 2.85 8.18
N LYS A 116 -8.75 2.24 9.34
CA LYS A 116 -9.98 1.48 9.56
C LYS A 116 -11.21 2.38 9.45
N GLN A 117 -11.21 3.52 10.13
CA GLN A 117 -12.30 4.49 10.08
C GLN A 117 -12.53 5.02 8.66
N LEU A 118 -11.44 5.36 7.95
CA LEU A 118 -11.52 5.82 6.56
C LEU A 118 -12.15 4.74 5.66
N PHE A 119 -11.73 3.49 5.79
CA PHE A 119 -12.32 2.37 5.05
C PHE A 119 -13.81 2.19 5.37
N GLU A 120 -14.19 2.20 6.65
CA GLU A 120 -15.59 2.10 7.09
C GLU A 120 -16.44 3.24 6.53
N GLN A 121 -15.92 4.47 6.48
CA GLN A 121 -16.62 5.61 5.89
C GLN A 121 -16.81 5.46 4.39
N LEU A 122 -15.82 4.95 3.65
CA LEU A 122 -15.96 4.67 2.22
C LEU A 122 -17.04 3.61 1.97
N CYS A 123 -17.06 2.53 2.77
CA CYS A 123 -18.08 1.50 2.69
C CYS A 123 -19.48 2.02 3.05
N THR A 124 -19.60 2.76 4.16
CA THR A 124 -20.88 3.31 4.63
C THR A 124 -21.50 4.26 3.60
N LYS A 125 -20.67 5.08 2.95
CA LYS A 125 -21.09 5.99 1.88
C LYS A 125 -21.21 5.33 0.51
N SER A 126 -20.94 4.03 0.40
CA SER A 126 -20.96 3.27 -0.86
C SER A 126 -20.10 3.90 -1.97
N ILE A 127 -18.95 4.47 -1.60
CA ILE A 127 -18.04 5.12 -2.54
C ILE A 127 -17.40 4.06 -3.44
N SER A 128 -17.63 4.15 -4.74
CA SER A 128 -16.97 3.31 -5.75
C SER A 128 -15.50 3.67 -5.92
N VAL A 129 -14.73 2.75 -6.49
CA VAL A 129 -13.31 3.00 -6.82
C VAL A 129 -13.14 4.19 -7.78
N GLY A 130 -14.06 4.37 -8.73
CA GLY A 130 -14.03 5.50 -9.66
C GLY A 130 -14.31 6.85 -8.98
N GLU A 131 -15.25 6.88 -8.03
CA GLU A 131 -15.53 8.08 -7.22
C GLU A 131 -14.34 8.41 -6.30
N LEU A 132 -13.76 7.40 -5.64
CA LEU A 132 -12.57 7.59 -4.81
C LEU A 132 -11.40 8.13 -5.64
N PHE A 133 -11.16 7.60 -6.83
CA PHE A 133 -10.12 8.13 -7.73
C PHE A 133 -10.38 9.59 -8.11
N SER A 134 -11.64 9.95 -8.36
CA SER A 134 -12.05 11.32 -8.66
C SER A 134 -11.85 12.26 -7.47
N LEU A 135 -12.13 11.81 -6.24
CA LEU A 135 -11.87 12.56 -5.01
C LEU A 135 -10.37 12.79 -4.79
N LEU A 136 -9.55 11.77 -5.00
CA LEU A 136 -8.08 11.88 -4.90
C LEU A 136 -7.51 12.86 -5.92
N LYS A 137 -8.04 12.86 -7.15
CA LYS A 137 -7.67 13.85 -8.17
C LYS A 137 -7.97 15.28 -7.72
N LYS A 138 -9.18 15.53 -7.23
CA LYS A 138 -9.59 16.85 -6.71
C LYS A 138 -8.73 17.31 -5.54
N TYR A 139 -8.42 16.40 -4.62
CA TYR A 139 -7.53 16.67 -3.49
C TYR A 139 -6.12 17.07 -3.96
N GLY A 140 -5.57 16.36 -4.95
CA GLY A 140 -4.29 16.71 -5.57
C GLY A 140 -4.28 18.11 -6.18
N GLU A 141 -5.34 18.47 -6.91
CA GLU A 141 -5.50 19.80 -7.53
C GLU A 141 -5.66 20.92 -6.50
N LEU A 142 -6.28 20.67 -5.34
CA LEU A 142 -6.36 21.63 -4.24
C LEU A 142 -4.99 21.82 -3.58
N ARG A 143 -4.33 20.71 -3.24
CA ARG A 143 -3.00 20.73 -2.63
C ARG A 143 -1.97 21.51 -3.46
N ASP A 144 -1.97 21.30 -4.77
CA ASP A 144 -1.04 21.98 -5.68
C ASP A 144 -1.31 23.49 -5.78
N ARG A 145 -2.59 23.92 -5.63
CA ARG A 145 -2.96 25.34 -5.60
C ARG A 145 -2.48 26.03 -4.34
N GLU A 146 -2.69 25.43 -3.17
CA GLU A 146 -2.23 25.98 -1.88
C GLU A 146 -0.72 26.21 -1.88
N HIS A 147 0.06 25.25 -2.40
CA HIS A 147 1.52 25.38 -2.53
C HIS A 147 1.97 26.39 -3.59
N SER A 148 1.09 26.84 -4.49
CA SER A 148 1.41 27.88 -5.50
C SER A 148 1.16 29.30 -4.97
N THR A 149 0.41 29.45 -3.88
CA THR A 149 0.10 30.73 -3.21
C THR A 149 1.10 31.12 -2.12
N GLU A 150 2.03 30.22 -1.75
CA GLU A 150 3.06 30.44 -0.74
C GLU A 150 4.45 30.82 -1.33
N ILE A 151 4.50 31.22 -2.61
CA ILE A 151 5.72 31.67 -3.32
C ILE A 151 5.54 33.11 -3.79
#